data_AF-A0A133ZMX8-F1
#
_entry.id   AF-A0A133ZMX8-F1
#
_cell.length_a   1.000
_cell.length_b   1.000
_cell.length_c   1.000
_cell.angle_alpha   90.00
_cell.angle_beta   90.00
_cell.angle_gamma   90.00
#
_symmetry.space_group_name_H-M   'P 1'
#
loop_
_entity.id
_entity.type
_entity.pdbx_description
1 polymer ?
#
loop_
_entity_poly.entity_id
_entity_poly.type
_entity_poly.pdbx_seq_one_letter_code
_entity_poly.pdbx_strand_id
1 'polypeptide(L)'
;MYVDFQEVTVNTFEQLKKIIEDSNLSDNAKEFYLSGIANLDAKKQKAILDLVIKMDKAGFRNNIPAAYSEVIENIPQFARMSVFKEMQKIVRDIEGNLELADDFYEDDKELLDKFNACFTDEEAERFLQIYTKAVISKFYSFLDEGNPRAEEDDLNWVLLETKADGSHNDRVIEGFLEDDFNEDDYDWEAEDES
;
A
#
# COMPACT_ATOMS: atom_id res chain seq x y z
N MET A 1 -29.94 39.20 20.15
CA MET A 1 -28.54 38.82 20.42
C MET A 1 -28.35 37.47 19.74
N TYR A 2 -27.97 37.49 18.47
CA TYR A 2 -27.64 36.27 17.73
C TYR A 2 -26.18 35.97 18.04
N VAL A 3 -25.92 34.82 18.64
CA VAL A 3 -24.57 34.31 18.82
C VAL A 3 -24.22 33.64 17.50
N ASP A 4 -23.38 34.28 16.69
CA ASP A 4 -22.73 33.64 15.55
C ASP A 4 -21.88 32.48 16.09
N PHE A 5 -22.33 31.26 15.86
CA PHE A 5 -21.45 30.11 15.91
C PHE A 5 -20.52 30.23 14.70
N GLN A 6 -19.37 30.88 14.89
CA GLN A 6 -18.25 30.69 13.99
C GLN A 6 -17.88 29.22 14.04
N GLU A 7 -18.24 28.51 12.98
CA GLU A 7 -17.64 27.24 12.62
C GLU A 7 -16.13 27.47 12.64
N VAL A 8 -15.44 26.96 13.66
CA VAL A 8 -13.99 27.04 13.76
C VAL A 8 -13.45 26.09 12.69
N THR A 9 -13.38 26.57 11.45
CA THR A 9 -12.67 25.89 10.38
C THR A 9 -11.20 25.87 10.78
N VAL A 10 -10.77 24.81 11.45
CA VAL A 10 -9.35 24.59 11.74
C VAL A 10 -8.60 24.66 10.43
N ASN A 11 -7.65 25.59 10.32
CA ASN A 11 -6.81 25.76 9.14
C ASN A 11 -6.20 24.39 8.76
N THR A 12 -6.32 23.99 7.50
CA THR A 12 -5.78 22.73 6.96
C THR A 12 -4.32 22.51 7.36
N PHE A 13 -3.50 23.55 7.36
CA PHE A 13 -2.11 23.47 7.79
C PHE A 13 -1.98 23.09 9.28
N GLU A 14 -2.82 23.64 10.16
CA GLU A 14 -2.79 23.31 11.59
C GLU A 14 -3.21 21.87 11.86
N GLN A 15 -4.14 21.33 11.06
CA GLN A 15 -4.50 19.91 11.13
C GLN A 15 -3.33 19.01 10.71
N LEU A 16 -2.71 19.31 9.56
CA LEU A 16 -1.52 18.59 9.09
C LEU A 16 -0.37 18.68 10.09
N LYS A 17 -0.15 19.86 10.67
CA LYS A 17 0.88 20.09 11.67
C LYS A 17 0.69 19.17 12.87
N LYS A 18 -0.53 19.11 13.41
CA LYS A 18 -0.86 18.23 14.52
C LYS A 18 -0.59 16.75 14.18
N ILE A 19 -1.06 16.30 13.00
CA ILE A 19 -0.85 14.92 12.54
C ILE A 19 0.65 14.59 12.44
N ILE A 20 1.47 15.52 11.92
CA ILE A 20 2.92 15.33 11.80
C ILE A 20 3.60 15.31 13.16
N GLU A 21 3.23 16.21 14.08
CA GLU A 21 3.77 16.26 15.44
C GLU A 21 3.48 14.97 16.21
N ASP A 22 2.27 14.42 16.08
CA ASP A 22 1.80 13.19 16.73
C ASP A 22 2.33 11.90 16.06
N SER A 23 2.94 11.99 14.87
CA SER A 23 3.45 10.83 14.13
C SER A 23 4.74 10.22 14.71
N ASN A 24 5.06 8.99 14.28
CA ASN A 24 6.31 8.28 14.63
C ASN A 24 7.53 8.69 13.78
N LEU A 25 7.41 9.75 12.97
CA LEU A 25 8.53 10.27 12.17
C LEU A 25 9.66 10.79 13.07
N SER A 26 10.90 10.75 12.57
CA SER A 26 12.02 11.41 13.24
C SER A 26 11.84 12.93 13.26
N ASP A 27 12.44 13.62 14.24
CA ASP A 27 12.35 15.09 14.36
C ASP A 27 12.77 15.80 13.06
N ASN A 28 13.84 15.32 12.41
CA ASN A 28 14.30 15.86 11.13
C ASN A 28 13.25 15.68 10.01
N ALA A 29 12.59 14.52 9.96
CA ALA A 29 11.53 14.28 8.99
C ALA A 29 10.30 15.15 9.27
N LYS A 30 9.91 15.32 10.55
CA LYS A 30 8.84 16.23 10.95
C LYS A 30 9.14 17.66 10.50
N GLU A 31 10.34 18.17 10.78
CA GLU A 31 10.76 19.51 10.36
C GLU A 31 10.71 19.67 8.83
N PHE A 32 11.21 18.67 8.08
CA PHE A 32 11.17 18.66 6.63
C PHE A 32 9.74 18.80 6.09
N TYR A 33 8.81 17.94 6.52
CA TYR A 33 7.43 17.97 6.02
C TYR A 33 6.67 19.21 6.47
N LEU A 34 6.86 19.66 7.72
CA LEU A 34 6.24 20.90 8.21
C LEU A 34 6.67 22.10 7.37
N SER A 35 7.97 22.23 7.12
CA SER A 35 8.53 23.30 6.29
C SER A 35 8.05 23.20 4.84
N GLY A 36 8.06 21.99 4.26
CA GLY A 36 7.58 21.75 2.91
C GLY A 36 6.12 22.17 2.73
N ILE A 37 5.24 21.70 3.62
CA ILE A 37 3.79 21.95 3.56
C ILE A 37 3.45 23.41 3.84
N ALA A 38 4.16 24.08 4.75
CA ALA A 38 3.94 25.49 5.07
C ALA A 38 4.10 26.41 3.85
N ASN A 39 4.93 26.01 2.89
CA ASN A 39 5.21 26.77 1.66
C ASN A 39 4.24 26.46 0.50
N LEU A 40 3.30 25.53 0.68
CA LEU A 40 2.33 25.15 -0.35
C LEU A 40 1.09 26.06 -0.32
N ASP A 41 0.43 26.16 -1.47
CA ASP A 41 -0.89 26.78 -1.53
C ASP A 41 -1.96 25.95 -0.80
N ALA A 42 -3.08 26.59 -0.45
CA ALA A 42 -4.16 25.95 0.30
C ALA A 42 -4.78 24.74 -0.42
N LYS A 43 -4.73 24.69 -1.77
CA LYS A 43 -5.26 23.57 -2.54
C LYS A 43 -4.38 22.34 -2.36
N LYS A 44 -3.06 22.49 -2.44
CA LYS A 44 -2.10 21.40 -2.20
C LYS A 44 -2.10 20.94 -0.74
N GLN A 45 -2.15 21.87 0.22
CA GLN A 45 -2.30 21.50 1.63
C GLN A 45 -3.56 20.66 1.87
N LYS A 46 -4.69 21.06 1.27
CA LYS A 46 -5.93 20.29 1.38
C LYS A 46 -5.82 18.91 0.75
N ALA A 47 -5.22 18.82 -0.44
CA ALA A 47 -5.00 17.53 -1.11
C ALA A 47 -4.14 16.57 -0.26
N ILE A 48 -3.10 17.07 0.41
CA ILE A 48 -2.26 16.27 1.31
C ILE A 48 -3.08 15.80 2.51
N LEU A 49 -3.84 16.69 3.17
CA LEU A 49 -4.69 16.31 4.30
C LEU A 49 -5.72 15.25 3.93
N ASP A 50 -6.42 15.44 2.81
CA ASP A 50 -7.44 14.50 2.32
C ASP A 50 -6.80 13.12 2.03
N LEU A 51 -5.60 13.08 1.46
CA LEU A 51 -4.86 11.84 1.22
C LEU A 51 -4.35 11.18 2.49
N VAL A 52 -3.78 11.93 3.44
CA VAL A 52 -3.34 11.38 4.74
C VAL A 52 -4.49 10.69 5.44
N ILE A 53 -5.66 11.33 5.52
CA ILE A 53 -6.86 10.74 6.13
C ILE A 53 -7.32 9.50 5.37
N LYS A 54 -7.29 9.53 4.03
CA LYS A 54 -7.66 8.37 3.20
C LYS A 54 -6.72 7.18 3.42
N MET A 55 -5.41 7.44 3.47
CA MET A 55 -4.36 6.44 3.70
C MET A 55 -4.44 5.87 5.12
N ASP A 56 -4.67 6.71 6.12
CA ASP A 56 -4.90 6.28 7.51
C ASP A 56 -6.09 5.32 7.64
N LYS A 57 -7.22 5.64 7.00
CA LYS A 57 -8.40 4.75 6.94
C LYS A 57 -8.14 3.44 6.20
N ALA A 58 -7.23 3.44 5.24
CA ALA A 58 -6.78 2.23 4.55
C ALA A 58 -5.71 1.47 5.37
N GLY A 59 -5.44 1.88 6.60
CA GLY A 59 -4.45 1.26 7.48
C GLY A 59 -3.01 1.47 7.01
N PHE A 60 -2.69 2.55 6.29
CA PHE A 60 -1.32 2.85 5.88
C PHE A 60 -0.62 3.71 6.95
N ARG A 61 0.45 3.19 7.54
CA ARG A 61 1.21 3.84 8.62
C ARG A 61 2.18 4.90 8.10
N ASN A 62 2.66 4.75 6.87
CA ASN A 62 3.55 5.73 6.21
C ASN A 62 2.79 6.84 5.46
N ASN A 63 1.63 7.25 5.97
CA ASN A 63 0.66 8.10 5.26
C ASN A 63 1.18 9.53 4.96
N ILE A 64 1.97 10.15 5.84
CA ILE A 64 2.47 11.53 5.65
C ILE A 64 3.49 11.60 4.48
N PRO A 65 4.60 10.83 4.47
CA PRO A 65 5.52 10.81 3.32
C PRO A 65 4.85 10.47 2.00
N ALA A 66 3.98 9.45 2.00
CA ALA A 66 3.26 8.99 0.82
C ALA A 66 2.31 10.07 0.27
N ALA A 67 1.48 10.68 1.10
CA ALA A 67 0.57 11.75 0.68
C ALA A 67 1.34 12.99 0.18
N TYR A 68 2.45 13.33 0.82
CA TYR A 68 3.29 14.44 0.39
C TYR A 68 3.91 14.18 -1.00
N SER A 69 4.55 13.02 -1.19
CA SER A 69 5.11 12.61 -2.48
C SER A 69 4.04 12.57 -3.56
N GLU A 70 2.86 12.01 -3.29
CA GLU A 70 1.78 11.96 -4.28
C GLU A 70 1.33 13.33 -4.77
N VAL A 71 1.20 14.32 -3.88
CA VAL A 71 0.75 15.67 -4.27
C VAL A 71 1.86 16.49 -4.94
N ILE A 72 3.11 16.29 -4.53
CA ILE A 72 4.24 17.10 -5.02
C ILE A 72 4.87 16.52 -6.29
N GLU A 73 5.00 15.20 -6.35
CA GLU A 73 5.71 14.47 -7.41
C GLU A 73 4.73 13.80 -8.39
N ASN A 74 3.42 13.84 -8.10
CA ASN A 74 2.37 13.23 -8.91
C ASN A 74 2.51 11.70 -9.06
N ILE A 75 3.09 11.06 -8.05
CA ILE A 75 3.26 9.61 -7.96
C ILE A 75 2.00 8.99 -7.34
N PRO A 76 1.39 7.92 -7.90
CA PRO A 76 0.17 7.32 -7.35
C PRO A 76 0.41 6.48 -6.10
N GLN A 77 0.90 7.10 -5.02
CA GLN A 77 1.32 6.41 -3.79
C GLN A 77 0.19 5.64 -3.13
N PHE A 78 -1.01 6.20 -3.06
CA PHE A 78 -2.17 5.48 -2.53
C PHE A 78 -2.42 4.16 -3.28
N ALA A 79 -2.35 4.21 -4.62
CA ALA A 79 -2.57 3.03 -5.45
C ALA A 79 -1.41 2.02 -5.30
N ARG A 80 -0.16 2.49 -5.25
CA ARG A 80 1.03 1.63 -4.99
C ARG A 80 0.89 0.87 -3.67
N MET A 81 0.61 1.59 -2.58
CA MET A 81 0.45 1.01 -1.25
C MET A 81 -0.75 0.04 -1.18
N SER A 82 -1.84 0.33 -1.91
CA SER A 82 -2.99 -0.56 -1.99
C SER A 82 -2.63 -1.90 -2.64
N VAL A 83 -1.89 -1.86 -3.76
CA VAL A 83 -1.40 -3.08 -4.44
C VAL A 83 -0.50 -3.90 -3.51
N PHE A 84 0.41 -3.24 -2.78
CA PHE A 84 1.29 -3.92 -1.84
C PHE A 84 0.54 -4.54 -0.66
N LYS A 85 -0.46 -3.85 -0.11
CA LYS A 85 -1.28 -4.40 0.97
C LYS A 85 -1.97 -5.69 0.52
N GLU A 86 -2.57 -5.71 -0.66
CA GLU A 86 -3.22 -6.92 -1.21
C GLU A 86 -2.22 -8.06 -1.46
N MET A 87 -1.03 -7.76 -1.98
CA MET A 87 0.04 -8.74 -2.13
C MET A 87 0.48 -9.33 -0.78
N GLN A 88 0.59 -8.52 0.26
CA GLN A 88 0.91 -8.98 1.62
C GLN A 88 -0.24 -9.80 2.23
N LYS A 89 -1.51 -9.50 1.93
CA LYS A 89 -2.64 -10.35 2.33
C LYS A 89 -2.49 -11.77 1.78
N ILE A 90 -2.10 -11.91 0.51
CA ILE A 90 -1.81 -13.23 -0.09
C ILE A 90 -0.69 -13.95 0.67
N VAL A 91 0.38 -13.25 1.06
CA VAL A 91 1.47 -13.86 1.85
C VAL A 91 1.01 -14.32 3.23
N ARG A 92 0.07 -13.60 3.85
CA ARG A 92 -0.46 -13.89 5.19
C ARG A 92 -1.51 -14.99 5.19
N ASP A 93 -2.24 -15.17 4.10
CA ASP A 93 -3.35 -16.11 3.99
C ASP A 93 -2.91 -17.51 3.52
N ILE A 94 -2.22 -18.26 4.38
CA ILE A 94 -1.75 -19.62 4.03
C ILE A 94 -2.92 -20.59 3.85
N GLU A 95 -3.97 -20.47 4.66
CA GLU A 95 -5.15 -21.32 4.56
C GLU A 95 -5.88 -21.12 3.23
N GLY A 96 -6.20 -19.87 2.86
CA GLY A 96 -6.86 -19.57 1.58
C GLY A 96 -6.00 -19.96 0.37
N ASN A 97 -4.67 -19.82 0.46
CA ASN A 97 -3.76 -20.30 -0.57
C ASN A 97 -3.79 -21.84 -0.71
N LEU A 98 -3.92 -22.57 0.40
CA LEU A 98 -4.03 -24.03 0.39
C LEU A 98 -5.38 -24.48 -0.17
N GLU A 99 -6.48 -23.82 0.19
CA GLU A 99 -7.80 -24.09 -0.39
C GLU A 99 -7.78 -23.92 -1.92
N LEU A 100 -7.12 -22.88 -2.42
CA LEU A 100 -6.94 -22.69 -3.86
C LEU A 100 -6.00 -23.74 -4.49
N ALA A 101 -5.00 -24.22 -3.74
CA ALA A 101 -4.09 -25.25 -4.22
C ALA A 101 -4.81 -26.60 -4.44
N ASP A 102 -5.81 -26.92 -3.62
CA ASP A 102 -6.61 -28.15 -3.75
C ASP A 102 -7.28 -28.24 -5.14
N ASP A 103 -7.75 -27.12 -5.70
CA ASP A 103 -8.33 -27.05 -7.05
C ASP A 103 -7.33 -27.44 -8.16
N PHE A 104 -6.02 -27.25 -7.94
CA PHE A 104 -4.98 -27.59 -8.92
C PHE A 104 -4.47 -29.03 -8.80
N TYR A 105 -4.63 -29.64 -7.63
CA TYR A 105 -3.92 -30.87 -7.26
C TYR A 105 -4.84 -31.93 -6.65
N GLU A 106 -6.13 -31.95 -7.01
CA GLU A 106 -7.14 -32.90 -6.50
C GLU A 106 -6.64 -34.38 -6.47
N ASP A 107 -5.76 -34.76 -7.41
CA ASP A 107 -5.20 -36.11 -7.56
C ASP A 107 -3.91 -36.39 -6.75
N ASP A 108 -3.25 -35.37 -6.17
CA ASP A 108 -1.92 -35.46 -5.57
C ASP A 108 -1.94 -35.55 -4.03
N LYS A 109 -3.04 -36.04 -3.44
CA LYS A 109 -3.19 -36.18 -1.98
C LYS A 109 -2.03 -36.92 -1.30
N GLU A 110 -1.46 -37.94 -1.95
CA GLU A 110 -0.32 -38.69 -1.41
C GLU A 110 0.95 -37.81 -1.28
N LEU A 111 1.11 -36.79 -2.11
CA LEU A 111 2.22 -35.85 -2.04
C LEU A 111 2.07 -34.92 -0.83
N LEU A 112 0.86 -34.42 -0.59
CA LEU A 112 0.54 -33.58 0.58
C LEU A 112 0.70 -34.36 1.88
N ASP A 113 0.24 -35.60 1.94
CA ASP A 113 0.44 -36.47 3.10
C ASP A 113 1.94 -36.68 3.40
N LYS A 114 2.78 -36.83 2.37
CA LYS A 114 4.25 -36.93 2.54
C LYS A 114 4.85 -35.62 3.03
N PHE A 115 4.39 -34.49 2.52
CA PHE A 115 4.86 -33.17 2.96
C PHE A 115 4.53 -32.95 4.44
N ASN A 116 3.28 -33.19 4.85
CA ASN A 116 2.82 -33.05 6.23
C ASN A 116 3.49 -34.07 7.18
N ALA A 117 3.95 -35.21 6.68
CA ALA A 117 4.73 -36.16 7.48
C ALA A 117 6.17 -35.68 7.78
N CYS A 118 6.68 -34.67 7.06
CA CYS A 118 8.04 -34.15 7.24
C CYS A 118 8.15 -32.97 8.20
N PHE A 119 7.06 -32.23 8.43
CA PHE A 119 7.03 -30.99 9.21
C PHE A 119 5.92 -31.05 10.27
N THR A 120 6.06 -30.28 11.34
CA THR A 120 4.87 -29.92 12.14
C THR A 120 3.99 -28.94 11.37
N ASP A 121 2.74 -28.79 11.77
CA ASP A 121 1.83 -27.81 11.16
C ASP A 121 2.43 -26.39 11.18
N GLU A 122 3.05 -25.98 12.29
CA GLU A 122 3.73 -24.68 12.43
C GLU A 122 4.93 -24.52 11.48
N GLU A 123 5.74 -25.58 11.31
CA GLU A 123 6.89 -25.58 10.41
C GLU A 123 6.43 -25.55 8.94
N ALA A 124 5.38 -26.29 8.61
CA ALA A 124 4.77 -26.32 7.29
C ALA A 124 4.19 -24.95 6.93
N GLU A 125 3.38 -24.35 7.82
CA GLU A 125 2.80 -23.02 7.64
C GLU A 125 3.88 -21.97 7.42
N ARG A 126 4.91 -21.95 8.27
CA ARG A 126 6.03 -21.03 8.13
C ARG A 126 6.79 -21.22 6.82
N PHE A 127 7.03 -22.47 6.41
CA PHE A 127 7.70 -22.77 5.15
C PHE A 127 6.88 -22.25 3.96
N LEU A 128 5.58 -22.53 3.95
CA LEU A 128 4.66 -22.07 2.91
C LEU A 128 4.61 -20.55 2.86
N GLN A 129 4.57 -19.87 4.01
CA GLN A 129 4.61 -18.40 4.07
C GLN A 129 5.91 -17.83 3.49
N ILE A 130 7.07 -18.40 3.84
CA ILE A 130 8.36 -17.98 3.26
C ILE A 130 8.34 -18.17 1.73
N TYR A 131 7.84 -19.32 1.26
CA TYR A 131 7.76 -19.61 -0.16
C TYR A 131 6.82 -18.64 -0.89
N THR A 132 5.61 -18.42 -0.38
CA THR A 132 4.65 -17.48 -0.93
C THR A 132 5.21 -16.07 -0.95
N LYS A 133 5.87 -15.62 0.13
CA LYS A 133 6.58 -14.33 0.16
C LYS A 133 7.60 -14.22 -0.96
N ALA A 134 8.42 -15.26 -1.18
CA ALA A 134 9.40 -15.26 -2.26
C ALA A 134 8.76 -15.23 -3.66
N VAL A 135 7.62 -15.91 -3.88
CA VAL A 135 6.87 -15.87 -5.14
C VAL A 135 6.27 -14.49 -5.38
N ILE A 136 5.63 -13.90 -4.37
CA ILE A 136 5.04 -12.56 -4.45
C ILE A 136 6.13 -11.50 -4.65
N SER A 137 7.27 -11.58 -3.97
CA SER A 137 8.42 -10.69 -4.23
C SER A 137 8.93 -10.78 -5.67
N LYS A 138 8.90 -11.96 -6.31
CA LYS A 138 9.25 -12.07 -7.74
C LYS A 138 8.19 -11.44 -8.66
N PHE A 139 6.91 -11.64 -8.36
CA PHE A 139 5.83 -11.01 -9.11
C PHE A 139 5.91 -9.48 -9.00
N TYR A 140 6.20 -9.01 -7.80
CA TYR A 140 6.52 -7.62 -7.51
C TYR A 140 7.69 -7.10 -8.36
N SER A 141 8.83 -7.81 -8.42
CA SER A 141 9.97 -7.40 -9.25
C SER A 141 9.60 -7.34 -10.73
N PHE A 142 8.75 -8.25 -11.19
CA PHE A 142 8.20 -8.20 -12.55
C PHE A 142 7.35 -6.96 -12.81
N LEU A 143 6.59 -6.47 -11.82
CA LEU A 143 5.85 -5.22 -11.96
C LEU A 143 6.77 -3.99 -11.95
N ASP A 144 7.85 -4.01 -11.17
CA ASP A 144 8.82 -2.90 -11.09
C ASP A 144 9.71 -2.81 -12.34
N GLU A 145 10.30 -3.93 -12.76
CA GLU A 145 11.09 -4.02 -13.99
C GLU A 145 10.25 -3.72 -15.24
N GLY A 146 8.92 -3.76 -15.10
CA GLY A 146 7.97 -3.49 -16.16
C GLY A 146 7.99 -4.57 -17.22
N ASN A 147 7.61 -4.21 -18.45
CA ASN A 147 7.55 -5.19 -19.52
C ASN A 147 8.97 -5.64 -19.94
N PRO A 148 9.33 -6.94 -19.82
CA PRO A 148 10.65 -7.44 -20.24
C PRO A 148 10.89 -7.35 -21.75
N ARG A 149 9.85 -7.01 -22.53
CA ARG A 149 9.92 -6.80 -23.99
C ARG A 149 9.73 -5.34 -24.40
N ALA A 150 9.94 -4.38 -23.49
CA ALA A 150 9.77 -2.96 -23.78
C ALA A 150 10.56 -2.47 -25.01
N GLU A 151 11.67 -3.13 -25.37
CA GLU A 151 12.49 -2.80 -26.55
C GLU A 151 12.08 -3.54 -27.85
N GLU A 152 11.12 -4.47 -27.80
CA GLU A 152 10.65 -5.26 -28.95
C GLU A 152 9.21 -4.86 -29.35
N ASP A 153 9.09 -3.87 -30.25
CA ASP A 153 7.92 -3.49 -31.08
C ASP A 153 6.56 -3.18 -30.38
N ASP A 154 6.26 -1.87 -30.32
CA ASP A 154 5.01 -1.08 -30.16
C ASP A 154 3.88 -1.45 -29.18
N LEU A 155 3.67 -2.71 -28.78
CA LEU A 155 2.58 -3.09 -27.86
C LEU A 155 3.12 -3.49 -26.49
N ASN A 156 2.91 -2.60 -25.52
CA ASN A 156 3.36 -2.75 -24.14
C ASN A 156 2.17 -2.73 -23.16
N TRP A 157 2.44 -3.13 -21.92
CA TRP A 157 1.47 -3.06 -20.81
C TRP A 157 2.05 -2.22 -19.67
N VAL A 158 1.15 -1.61 -18.91
CA VAL A 158 1.45 -0.86 -17.69
C VAL A 158 0.31 -1.08 -16.69
N LEU A 159 0.61 -0.96 -15.40
CA LEU A 159 -0.43 -0.89 -14.37
C LEU A 159 -0.92 0.57 -14.27
N LEU A 160 -2.23 0.78 -14.36
CA LEU A 160 -2.83 2.11 -14.36
C LEU A 160 -3.75 2.28 -13.16
N GLU A 161 -3.72 3.48 -12.56
CA GLU A 161 -4.68 3.84 -11.54
C GLU A 161 -6.06 4.11 -12.15
N THR A 162 -7.09 3.57 -11.51
CA THR A 162 -8.48 3.72 -11.93
C THR A 162 -9.32 4.38 -10.84
N LYS A 163 -10.40 5.05 -11.26
CA LYS A 163 -11.46 5.53 -10.38
C LYS A 163 -12.50 4.43 -10.19
N ALA A 164 -13.33 4.61 -9.17
CA ALA A 164 -14.43 3.69 -8.85
C ALA A 164 -15.44 3.48 -9.99
N ASP A 165 -15.58 4.44 -10.91
CA ASP A 165 -16.47 4.32 -12.08
C ASP A 165 -15.81 3.59 -13.28
N GLY A 166 -14.60 3.06 -13.10
CA GLY A 166 -13.83 2.39 -14.14
C GLY A 166 -13.13 3.33 -15.12
N SER A 167 -13.31 4.65 -14.98
CA SER A 167 -12.47 5.60 -15.71
C SER A 167 -11.06 5.57 -15.15
N HIS A 168 -10.05 5.66 -16.01
CA HIS A 168 -8.66 5.73 -15.58
C HIS A 168 -8.15 7.17 -15.68
N ASN A 169 -7.16 7.48 -14.87
CA ASN A 169 -6.26 8.58 -15.18
C ASN A 169 -5.05 8.01 -15.93
N ASP A 170 -4.28 8.87 -16.59
CA ASP A 170 -3.07 8.43 -17.28
C ASP A 170 -1.88 8.28 -16.32
N ARG A 171 -2.13 8.02 -15.01
CA ARG A 171 -1.06 7.79 -14.03
C ARG A 171 -0.70 6.32 -14.01
N VAL A 172 0.55 6.06 -14.39
CA VAL A 172 1.15 4.72 -14.31
C VAL A 172 1.56 4.43 -12.87
N ILE A 173 1.20 3.25 -12.38
CA ILE A 173 1.67 2.69 -11.12
C ILE A 173 2.99 1.95 -11.43
N GLU A 174 4.10 2.62 -11.21
CA GLU A 174 5.48 2.14 -11.47
C GLU A 174 6.38 2.30 -10.24
N GLY A 175 7.69 2.05 -10.33
CA GLY A 175 8.69 2.46 -9.35
C GLY A 175 8.43 1.91 -7.95
N PHE A 176 8.22 0.60 -7.91
CA PHE A 176 8.05 -0.15 -6.69
C PHE A 176 9.47 -0.46 -6.17
N LEU A 177 9.88 0.06 -5.00
CA LEU A 177 11.19 -0.27 -4.39
C LEU A 177 11.04 -1.36 -3.33
N GLU A 178 11.99 -2.29 -3.21
CA GLU A 178 11.84 -3.49 -2.34
C GLU A 178 11.52 -3.09 -0.89
N ASP A 179 12.09 -1.95 -0.46
CA ASP A 179 11.86 -1.33 0.84
C ASP A 179 10.41 -0.84 1.04
N ASP A 180 9.64 -0.63 -0.03
CA ASP A 180 8.22 -0.24 0.03
C ASP A 180 7.29 -1.44 0.33
N PHE A 181 7.83 -2.67 0.33
CA PHE A 181 7.09 -3.90 0.61
C PHE A 181 7.29 -4.38 2.06
N ASN A 182 7.17 -3.48 3.03
CA ASN A 182 7.32 -3.81 4.45
C ASN A 182 5.97 -4.09 5.13
N GLU A 183 5.87 -5.20 5.86
CA GLU A 183 4.65 -5.58 6.60
C GLU A 183 4.31 -4.58 7.73
N ASP A 184 5.32 -3.93 8.30
CA ASP A 184 5.15 -2.97 9.40
C ASP A 184 4.53 -1.64 8.97
N ASP A 185 4.43 -1.39 7.65
CA ASP A 185 3.81 -0.19 7.08
C ASP A 185 2.28 -0.25 7.07
N TYR A 186 1.71 -1.38 7.46
CA TYR A 186 0.27 -1.61 7.46
C TYR A 186 -0.25 -1.82 8.89
N ASP A 187 -1.34 -1.14 9.21
CA ASP A 187 -2.20 -1.50 10.32
C ASP A 187 -3.19 -2.57 9.86
N TRP A 188 -2.89 -3.82 10.24
CA TRP A 188 -3.68 -4.99 9.88
C TRP A 188 -5.00 -5.08 10.64
N GLU A 189 -5.13 -4.39 11.77
CA GLU A 189 -6.36 -4.34 12.58
C GLU A 189 -7.30 -3.21 12.14
N ALA A 190 -6.82 -2.30 11.27
CA ALA A 190 -7.60 -1.17 10.79
C ALA A 190 -8.59 -1.53 9.66
N GLU A 191 -8.59 -2.78 9.16
CA GLU A 191 -9.51 -3.22 8.12
C GLU A 191 -10.56 -4.22 8.63
N ASP A 192 -11.79 -3.71 8.82
CA ASP A 192 -13.06 -4.41 8.53
C ASP A 192 -14.26 -3.43 8.63
N GLU A 193 -14.12 -2.18 8.15
CA GLU A 193 -15.28 -1.29 7.93
C GLU A 193 -15.27 -0.71 6.50
N SER A 194 -15.61 -1.56 5.52
CA SER A 194 -16.07 -1.11 4.20
C SER A 194 -17.21 -1.99 3.68
#